data_AF-A0A8K1FYX5-F1
#
_entry.id   AF-A0A8K1FYX5-F1
#
_cell.length_a   1.000
_cell.length_b   1.000
_cell.length_c   1.000
_cell.angle_alpha   90.00
_cell.angle_beta   90.00
_cell.angle_gamma   90.00
#
_symmetry.space_group_name_H-M   'P 1'
#
loop_
_entity.id
_entity.type
_entity.pdbx_description
1 polymer ?
#
loop_
_entity_poly.entity_id
_entity_poly.type
_entity_poly.pdbx_seq_one_letter_code
_entity_poly.pdbx_strand_id
1 'polypeptide(L)'
;MHKSDREWRLTVDYRGLNEITPPLSAAVLDMLELQYKLESKAARWYATTDIVDPFFSISLAAECRPVCFHLEMRSVHVDQLPQGWKHSPTICHGLIQVALEKGEAPEHLQYIYDIIVWGNTAAEVFDKGERIIQILLKFGFCHQEEQGQETCLRDPVPGSKVAGWTASHSHWGHP
;
A
#
# COMPACT_ATOMS: atom_id res chain seq x y z
N MET A 1 -14.07 -0.84 -16.71
CA MET A 1 -13.75 -2.28 -16.83
C MET A 1 -14.83 -3.11 -16.11
N HIS A 2 -15.24 -4.26 -16.66
CA HIS A 2 -16.32 -5.10 -16.11
C HIS A 2 -15.79 -6.02 -15.00
N LYS A 3 -16.38 -5.99 -13.81
CA LYS A 3 -16.26 -7.07 -12.81
C LYS A 3 -17.45 -8.02 -12.94
N SER A 4 -17.28 -9.26 -12.50
CA SER A 4 -18.26 -10.37 -12.55
C SER A 4 -19.62 -10.06 -11.90
N ASP A 5 -19.77 -8.92 -11.23
CA ASP A 5 -20.86 -8.64 -10.29
C ASP A 5 -21.77 -7.49 -10.76
N ARG A 6 -21.71 -7.10 -12.06
CA ARG A 6 -22.46 -5.97 -12.66
C ARG A 6 -22.09 -4.57 -12.11
N GLU A 7 -21.00 -4.44 -11.37
CA GLU A 7 -20.44 -3.13 -11.03
C GLU A 7 -19.66 -2.53 -12.21
N TRP A 8 -19.98 -1.29 -12.54
CA TRP A 8 -19.24 -0.48 -13.51
C TRP A 8 -18.25 0.42 -12.77
N ARG A 9 -16.96 0.28 -13.06
CA ARG A 9 -15.94 1.24 -12.62
C ARG A 9 -15.59 2.19 -13.76
N LEU A 10 -15.65 3.49 -13.48
CA LEU A 10 -15.08 4.52 -14.36
C LEU A 10 -13.56 4.31 -14.38
N THR A 11 -13.03 3.99 -15.56
CA THR A 11 -11.58 3.89 -15.78
C THR A 11 -11.20 4.99 -16.73
N VAL A 12 -10.33 5.87 -16.28
CA VAL A 12 -9.84 6.98 -17.07
C VAL A 12 -8.66 6.51 -17.93
N ASP A 13 -8.64 6.89 -19.21
CA ASP A 13 -7.57 6.54 -20.13
C ASP A 13 -6.41 7.54 -20.06
N TYR A 14 -5.38 7.19 -19.29
CA TYR A 14 -4.17 8.01 -19.13
C TYR A 14 -3.07 7.74 -20.17
N ARG A 15 -3.30 6.91 -21.21
CA ARG A 15 -2.24 6.48 -22.13
C ARG A 15 -1.50 7.65 -22.78
N GLY A 16 -2.21 8.60 -23.37
CA GLY A 16 -1.59 9.77 -24.01
C GLY A 16 -0.81 10.66 -23.04
N LEU A 17 -1.31 10.81 -21.79
CA LEU A 17 -0.59 11.56 -20.75
C LEU A 17 0.67 10.80 -20.31
N ASN A 18 0.59 9.49 -20.13
CA ASN A 18 1.69 8.64 -19.68
C ASN A 18 2.84 8.58 -20.71
N GLU A 19 2.55 8.72 -22.00
CA GLU A 19 3.55 8.76 -23.08
C GLU A 19 4.42 10.03 -23.03
N ILE A 20 3.80 11.18 -22.77
CA ILE A 20 4.51 12.47 -22.73
C ILE A 20 5.14 12.78 -21.37
N THR A 21 4.79 11.99 -20.35
CA THR A 21 5.27 12.18 -18.98
C THR A 21 6.66 11.55 -18.80
N PRO A 22 7.72 12.34 -18.53
CA PRO A 22 9.07 11.82 -18.32
C PRO A 22 9.09 10.88 -17.11
N PRO A 23 9.94 9.84 -17.07
CA PRO A 23 10.00 8.95 -15.92
C PRO A 23 10.47 9.71 -14.67
N LEU A 24 9.76 9.51 -13.56
CA LEU A 24 10.22 9.88 -12.24
C LEU A 24 11.19 8.78 -11.77
N SER A 25 12.37 9.16 -11.26
CA SER A 25 13.29 8.20 -10.67
C SER A 25 12.61 7.54 -9.46
N ALA A 26 12.40 6.23 -9.52
CA ALA A 26 11.75 5.47 -8.47
C ALA A 26 12.79 5.01 -7.45
N ALA A 27 12.51 5.21 -6.16
CA ALA A 27 13.25 4.62 -5.04
C ALA A 27 12.70 3.24 -4.62
N VAL A 28 11.89 2.60 -5.49
CA VAL A 28 11.26 1.31 -5.19
C VAL A 28 12.33 0.22 -5.26
N LEU A 29 12.46 -0.58 -4.20
CA LEU A 29 13.41 -1.70 -4.15
C LEU A 29 13.14 -2.69 -5.29
N ASP A 30 14.22 -3.18 -5.90
CA ASP A 30 14.14 -4.35 -6.78
C ASP A 30 13.76 -5.61 -5.97
N MET A 31 13.11 -6.58 -6.62
CA MET A 31 12.68 -7.83 -5.98
C MET A 31 13.84 -8.61 -5.35
N LEU A 32 15.01 -8.65 -6.01
CA LEU A 32 16.19 -9.34 -5.46
C LEU A 32 16.76 -8.59 -4.26
N GLU A 33 16.73 -7.27 -4.30
CA GLU A 33 17.18 -6.42 -3.19
C GLU A 33 16.24 -6.54 -1.98
N LEU A 34 14.93 -6.59 -2.20
CA LEU A 34 13.94 -6.84 -1.16
C LEU A 34 14.17 -8.20 -0.50
N GLN A 35 14.32 -9.26 -1.29
CA GLN A 35 14.60 -10.60 -0.79
C GLN A 35 15.88 -10.62 0.04
N TYR A 36 16.98 -10.06 -0.49
CA TYR A 36 18.24 -9.99 0.23
C TYR A 36 18.10 -9.25 1.56
N LYS A 37 17.41 -8.10 1.58
CA LYS A 37 17.21 -7.34 2.81
C LYS A 37 16.36 -8.10 3.82
N LEU A 38 15.32 -8.83 3.38
CA LEU A 38 14.52 -9.68 4.26
C LEU A 38 15.33 -10.85 4.82
N GLU A 39 16.06 -11.58 3.98
CA GLU A 39 16.92 -12.70 4.40
C GLU A 39 18.06 -12.27 5.32
N SER A 40 18.54 -11.03 5.17
CA SER A 40 19.54 -10.45 6.07
C SER A 40 19.00 -10.16 7.49
N LYS A 41 17.67 -10.14 7.68
CA LYS A 41 17.09 -9.94 9.01
C LYS A 41 17.12 -11.27 9.77
N ALA A 42 17.79 -11.26 10.92
CA ALA A 42 17.79 -12.38 11.86
C ALA A 42 16.47 -12.41 12.65
N ALA A 43 15.34 -12.56 11.96
CA ALA A 43 14.00 -12.53 12.53
C ALA A 43 13.26 -13.86 12.34
N ARG A 44 12.43 -14.22 13.32
CA ARG A 44 11.61 -15.43 13.30
C ARG A 44 10.22 -15.19 12.71
N TRP A 45 9.72 -13.96 12.83
CA TRP A 45 8.38 -13.57 12.43
C TRP A 45 8.45 -12.34 11.53
N TYR A 46 7.57 -12.33 10.53
CA TYR A 46 7.36 -11.23 9.60
C TYR A 46 5.86 -10.98 9.53
N ALA A 47 5.46 -9.72 9.41
CA ALA A 47 4.11 -9.33 9.08
C ALA A 47 4.13 -8.24 8.01
N THR A 48 3.08 -8.22 7.21
CA THR A 48 2.89 -7.22 6.16
C THR A 48 1.59 -6.49 6.42
N THR A 49 1.63 -5.17 6.36
CA THR A 49 0.46 -4.28 6.31
C THR A 49 0.33 -3.79 4.88
N ASP A 50 -0.78 -4.16 4.23
CA ASP A 50 -1.15 -3.65 2.90
C ASP A 50 -2.02 -2.40 3.04
N ILE A 51 -1.78 -1.40 2.21
CA ILE A 51 -2.59 -0.19 2.16
C ILE A 51 -3.54 -0.31 0.98
N VAL A 52 -4.83 -0.46 1.28
CA VAL A 52 -5.87 -0.63 0.26
C VAL A 52 -6.11 0.70 -0.47
N ASP A 53 -5.95 0.67 -1.79
CA ASP A 53 -6.22 1.78 -2.72
C ASP A 53 -5.70 3.16 -2.24
N PRO A 54 -4.38 3.30 -1.97
CA PRO A 54 -3.81 4.45 -1.26
C PRO A 54 -3.89 5.76 -2.05
N PHE A 55 -4.23 5.69 -3.34
CA PHE A 55 -4.40 6.85 -4.20
C PHE A 55 -5.60 7.72 -3.81
N PHE A 56 -6.68 7.12 -3.29
CA PHE A 56 -7.85 7.89 -2.84
C PHE A 56 -7.55 8.74 -1.61
N SER A 57 -6.54 8.36 -0.84
CA SER A 57 -6.09 9.08 0.35
C SER A 57 -5.27 10.34 0.01
N ILE A 58 -4.84 10.53 -1.24
CA ILE A 58 -3.95 11.61 -1.65
C ILE A 58 -4.71 12.63 -2.49
N SER A 59 -4.95 13.82 -1.94
CA SER A 59 -5.55 14.93 -2.69
C SER A 59 -4.55 15.62 -3.62
N LEU A 60 -4.99 15.99 -4.82
CA LEU A 60 -4.20 16.78 -5.77
C LEU A 60 -4.23 18.27 -5.42
N ALA A 61 -3.08 18.92 -5.55
CA ALA A 61 -2.97 20.37 -5.42
C ALA A 61 -3.79 21.09 -6.51
N ALA A 62 -4.21 22.32 -6.23
CA ALA A 62 -5.10 23.08 -7.10
C ALA A 62 -4.61 23.29 -8.51
N GLU A 63 -3.31 23.55 -8.62
CA GLU A 63 -2.55 23.68 -9.86
C GLU A 63 -2.39 22.37 -10.62
N CYS A 64 -2.54 21.22 -9.95
CA CYS A 64 -2.48 19.88 -10.54
C CYS A 64 -3.87 19.33 -10.94
N ARG A 65 -4.93 20.12 -10.75
CA ARG A 65 -6.31 19.77 -11.17
C ARG A 65 -6.66 19.94 -12.66
N PRO A 66 -5.81 20.37 -13.63
CA PRO A 66 -6.26 20.50 -15.03
C PRO A 66 -6.39 19.16 -15.77
N VAL A 67 -6.28 18.03 -15.06
CA VAL A 67 -6.59 16.69 -15.57
C VAL A 67 -8.13 16.49 -15.62
N CYS A 68 -8.83 17.45 -16.22
CA CYS A 68 -10.26 17.40 -16.43
C CYS A 68 -10.57 16.53 -17.65
N PHE A 69 -11.36 15.49 -17.46
CA PHE A 69 -11.97 14.76 -18.57
C PHE A 69 -13.34 15.36 -18.84
N HIS A 70 -13.62 15.67 -20.11
CA HIS A 70 -14.95 16.03 -20.59
C HIS A 70 -15.69 14.74 -20.94
N LEU A 71 -16.60 14.30 -20.06
CA LEU A 71 -17.56 13.26 -20.37
C LEU A 71 -18.89 13.97 -20.67
N GLU A 72 -19.33 13.95 -21.94
CA GLU A 72 -20.64 14.44 -22.41
C GLU A 72 -21.28 15.54 -21.55
N MET A 73 -20.73 16.76 -21.66
CA MET A 73 -21.21 17.99 -21.01
C MET A 73 -21.04 18.12 -19.49
N ARG A 74 -20.29 17.23 -18.82
CA ARG A 74 -19.84 17.44 -17.42
C ARG A 74 -18.34 17.22 -17.28
N SER A 75 -17.67 18.20 -16.66
CA SER A 75 -16.28 18.05 -16.21
C SER A 75 -16.28 17.16 -14.97
N VAL A 76 -15.70 15.97 -15.05
CA VAL A 76 -15.41 15.17 -13.86
C VAL A 76 -14.03 15.60 -13.38
N HIS A 77 -13.99 16.28 -12.23
CA HIS A 77 -12.74 16.62 -11.55
C HIS A 77 -12.32 15.40 -10.73
N VAL A 78 -11.09 14.95 -10.94
CA VAL A 78 -10.48 13.95 -10.07
C VAL A 78 -9.65 14.72 -9.05
N ASP A 79 -10.19 14.86 -7.84
CA ASP A 79 -9.52 15.59 -6.75
C ASP A 79 -8.47 14.73 -6.03
N GLN A 80 -8.50 13.41 -6.27
CA GLN A 80 -7.53 12.45 -5.75
C GLN A 80 -6.48 12.04 -6.79
N LEU A 81 -5.38 11.48 -6.32
CA LEU A 81 -4.35 10.90 -7.19
C LEU A 81 -4.99 9.79 -8.07
N PRO A 82 -4.89 9.85 -9.40
CA PRO A 82 -5.67 8.94 -10.23
C PRO A 82 -5.00 7.58 -10.40
N GLN A 83 -5.82 6.52 -10.36
CA GLN A 83 -5.39 5.18 -10.75
C GLN A 83 -5.11 5.14 -12.27
N GLY A 84 -3.93 4.65 -12.65
CA GLY A 84 -3.51 4.51 -14.06
C GLY A 84 -2.61 5.63 -14.57
N TRP A 85 -2.38 6.69 -13.79
CA TRP A 85 -1.33 7.67 -14.11
C TRP A 85 0.06 7.15 -13.70
N LYS A 86 1.03 7.29 -14.61
CA LYS A 86 2.38 6.73 -14.50
C LYS A 86 3.14 7.12 -13.23
N HIS A 87 2.84 8.27 -12.65
CA HIS A 87 3.51 8.77 -11.45
C HIS A 87 2.81 8.44 -10.15
N SER A 88 1.55 8.00 -10.19
CA SER A 88 0.78 7.73 -8.98
C SER A 88 1.47 6.75 -8.03
N PRO A 89 2.02 5.60 -8.49
CA PRO A 89 2.72 4.67 -7.60
C PRO A 89 3.94 5.30 -6.90
N THR A 90 4.76 6.04 -7.65
CA THR A 90 5.98 6.67 -7.13
C THR A 90 5.67 7.79 -6.12
N ILE A 91 4.69 8.63 -6.43
CA ILE A 91 4.23 9.71 -5.53
C ILE A 91 3.68 9.10 -4.24
N CYS A 92 2.82 8.08 -4.37
CA CYS A 92 2.23 7.40 -3.23
C CYS A 92 3.30 6.75 -2.34
N HIS A 93 4.25 6.03 -2.95
CA HIS A 93 5.35 5.39 -2.24
C HIS A 93 6.16 6.41 -1.42
N GLY A 94 6.56 7.53 -2.04
CA GLY A 94 7.31 8.58 -1.36
C GLY A 94 6.52 9.28 -0.25
N LEU A 95 5.22 9.49 -0.42
CA LEU A 95 4.38 10.09 0.62
C LEU A 95 4.19 9.16 1.83
N ILE A 96 4.01 7.86 1.60
CA ILE A 96 3.99 6.85 2.66
C ILE A 96 5.33 6.83 3.41
N GLN A 97 6.45 6.84 2.68
CA GLN A 97 7.78 6.89 3.29
C GLN A 97 7.93 8.11 4.23
N VAL A 98 7.54 9.30 3.75
CA VAL A 98 7.59 10.53 4.56
C VAL A 98 6.68 10.45 5.80
N ALA A 99 5.51 9.82 5.68
CA ALA A 99 4.62 9.61 6.83
C ALA A 99 5.23 8.67 7.87
N LEU A 100 5.86 7.58 7.43
CA LEU A 100 6.55 6.63 8.30
C LEU A 100 7.75 7.27 9.00
N GLU A 101 8.56 8.05 8.27
CA GLU A 101 9.70 8.78 8.83
C GLU A 101 9.26 9.82 9.87
N LYS A 102 8.27 10.66 9.54
CA LYS A 102 7.73 11.67 10.47
C LYS A 102 6.97 11.06 11.65
N GLY A 103 6.42 9.86 11.47
CA GLY A 103 5.73 9.11 12.51
C GLY A 103 6.66 8.35 13.44
N GLU A 104 7.98 8.38 13.17
CA GLU A 104 8.99 7.59 13.87
C GLU A 104 8.63 6.10 13.87
N ALA A 105 8.31 5.59 12.68
CA ALA A 105 7.93 4.20 12.48
C ALA A 105 9.01 3.24 12.99
N PRO A 106 8.62 2.08 13.56
CA PRO A 106 9.58 1.03 13.89
C PRO A 106 10.30 0.53 12.63
N GLU A 107 11.38 -0.23 12.80
CA GLU A 107 12.15 -0.80 11.69
C GLU A 107 11.21 -1.58 10.74
N HIS A 108 11.22 -1.21 9.46
CA HIS A 108 10.34 -1.75 8.43
C HIS A 108 11.01 -1.74 7.05
N LEU A 109 10.42 -2.46 6.11
CA LEU A 109 10.74 -2.42 4.68
C LEU A 109 9.47 -2.06 3.92
N GLN A 110 9.57 -1.06 3.04
CA GLN A 110 8.47 -0.66 2.19
C GLN A 110 8.67 -1.25 0.79
N TYR A 111 7.64 -1.91 0.27
CA TYR A 111 7.59 -2.38 -1.11
C TYR A 111 6.30 -1.92 -1.76
N ILE A 112 6.37 -0.89 -2.60
CA ILE A 112 5.20 -0.24 -3.22
C ILE A 112 4.22 0.24 -2.14
N TYR A 113 3.15 -0.53 -1.86
CA TYR A 113 2.12 -0.25 -0.85
C TYR A 113 2.19 -1.18 0.36
N ASP A 114 3.01 -2.23 0.29
CA ASP A 114 3.23 -3.16 1.38
C ASP A 114 4.27 -2.60 2.34
N ILE A 115 3.98 -2.68 3.64
CA ILE A 115 4.94 -2.39 4.70
C ILE A 115 5.19 -3.67 5.46
N ILE A 116 6.44 -4.13 5.44
CA ILE A 116 6.87 -5.35 6.09
C ILE A 116 7.60 -4.98 7.38
N VAL A 117 7.16 -5.59 8.49
CA VAL A 117 7.81 -5.52 9.80
C VAL A 117 8.24 -6.93 10.24
N TRP A 118 9.24 -7.01 11.11
CA TRP A 118 9.80 -8.29 11.57
C TRP A 118 10.23 -8.26 13.02
N GLY A 119 10.42 -9.44 13.62
CA GLY A 119 10.78 -9.60 15.03
C GLY A 119 11.01 -11.05 15.42
N ASN A 120 11.44 -11.26 16.67
CA ASN A 120 11.72 -12.59 17.19
C ASN A 120 10.52 -13.23 17.91
N THR A 121 9.54 -12.40 18.28
CA THR A 121 8.28 -12.83 18.87
C THR A 121 7.11 -12.31 18.05
N ALA A 122 5.99 -13.04 18.07
CA ALA A 122 4.77 -12.59 17.39
C ALA A 122 4.22 -11.30 18.00
N ALA A 123 4.31 -11.15 19.33
CA ALA A 123 3.88 -9.93 20.03
C ALA A 123 4.66 -8.69 19.58
N GLU A 124 5.99 -8.79 19.47
CA GLU A 124 6.82 -7.69 18.96
C GLU A 124 6.40 -7.26 17.53
N VAL A 125 6.16 -8.24 16.64
CA VAL A 125 5.73 -7.97 15.27
C VAL A 125 4.34 -7.34 15.23
N PHE A 126 3.44 -7.79 16.10
CA PHE A 126 2.11 -7.23 16.26
C PHE A 126 2.16 -5.77 16.73
N ASP A 127 2.92 -5.47 17.79
CA ASP A 127 3.08 -4.12 18.31
C ASP A 127 3.68 -3.17 17.25
N LYS A 128 4.65 -3.66 16.47
CA LYS A 128 5.21 -2.91 15.33
C LYS A 128 4.15 -2.65 14.25
N GLY A 129 3.36 -3.66 13.91
CA GLY A 129 2.26 -3.54 12.94
C GLY A 129 1.22 -2.51 13.37
N GLU A 130 0.75 -2.59 14.62
CA GLU A 130 -0.17 -1.58 15.20
C GLU A 130 0.40 -0.17 15.11
N ARG A 131 1.69 -0.01 15.45
CA ARG A 131 2.33 1.31 15.41
C ARG A 131 2.38 1.87 14.00
N ILE A 132 2.66 1.05 13.00
CA ILE A 132 2.62 1.44 11.58
C ILE A 132 1.22 1.90 11.18
N ILE A 133 0.18 1.12 11.52
CA ILE A 133 -1.22 1.45 11.20
C ILE A 133 -1.62 2.77 11.85
N GLN A 134 -1.28 2.99 13.12
CA GLN A 134 -1.55 4.24 13.82
C GLN A 134 -0.90 5.45 13.14
N ILE A 135 0.34 5.30 12.66
CA ILE A 135 1.04 6.35 11.90
C ILE A 135 0.29 6.62 10.59
N LEU A 136 -0.03 5.58 9.81
CA LEU A 136 -0.72 5.72 8.54
C LEU A 136 -2.10 6.38 8.69
N LEU A 137 -2.86 5.99 9.72
CA LEU A 137 -4.14 6.61 10.08
C LEU A 137 -3.96 8.10 10.40
N LYS A 138 -2.94 8.44 11.21
CA LYS A 138 -2.63 9.83 11.60
C LYS A 138 -2.29 10.71 10.39
N PHE A 139 -1.65 10.14 9.37
CA PHE A 139 -1.30 10.84 8.12
C PHE A 139 -2.34 10.66 7.00
N GLY A 140 -3.50 10.04 7.29
CA GLY A 140 -4.64 9.95 6.38
C GLY A 140 -4.53 8.88 5.30
N PHE A 141 -3.59 7.95 5.38
CA PHE A 141 -3.42 6.88 4.37
C PHE A 141 -4.41 5.73 4.53
N CYS A 142 -4.81 5.42 5.76
CA CYS A 142 -5.77 4.38 6.08
C CYS A 142 -7.08 5.01 6.60
N HIS A 143 -8.20 4.33 6.37
CA HIS A 143 -9.49 4.66 6.99
C HIS A 143 -9.90 3.50 7.90
N GLN A 144 -10.40 3.81 9.10
CA GLN A 144 -10.99 2.81 9.98
C GLN A 144 -12.43 2.57 9.50
N GLU A 145 -12.77 1.37 9.01
CA GLU A 145 -14.17 1.05 8.69
C GLU A 145 -14.96 0.84 9.99
N GLU A 146 -15.90 1.74 10.29
CA GLU A 146 -16.95 1.50 11.29
C GLU A 146 -17.98 0.51 10.73
N GLN A 147 -17.64 -0.77 10.70
CA GLN A 147 -18.54 -1.93 10.81
C GLN A 147 -17.76 -3.24 10.63
N GLY A 148 -17.22 -3.78 11.73
CA GLY A 148 -17.04 -5.23 11.90
C GLY A 148 -16.01 -5.96 11.03
N GLN A 149 -15.16 -5.26 10.26
CA GLN A 149 -13.96 -5.82 9.65
C GLN A 149 -12.79 -4.87 9.88
N GLU A 150 -11.94 -5.17 10.86
CA GLU A 150 -10.62 -4.54 10.97
C GLU A 150 -9.81 -4.94 9.73
N THR A 151 -9.65 -4.02 8.79
CA THR A 151 -8.94 -4.24 7.52
C THR A 151 -7.44 -3.97 7.61
N CYS A 152 -6.90 -3.64 8.78
CA CYS A 152 -5.46 -3.40 8.96
C CYS A 152 -4.77 -4.39 9.92
N LEU A 153 -5.51 -5.12 10.74
CA LEU A 153 -4.95 -6.14 11.63
C LEU A 153 -6.06 -7.18 11.83
N ARG A 154 -5.78 -8.47 11.66
CA ARG A 154 -6.68 -9.53 12.12
C ARG A 154 -5.95 -10.33 13.18
N ASP A 155 -6.66 -10.68 14.24
CA ASP A 155 -6.13 -11.44 15.36
C ASP A 155 -5.61 -12.84 14.95
N PRO A 156 -4.54 -13.33 15.60
CA PRO A 156 -4.09 -14.71 15.45
C PRO A 156 -5.02 -15.67 16.21
N VAL A 157 -5.86 -16.43 15.49
CA VAL A 157 -6.63 -17.54 16.08
C VAL A 157 -5.84 -18.85 15.98
N PRO A 158 -5.67 -19.63 17.07
CA PRO A 158 -4.93 -20.88 17.02
C PRO A 158 -5.73 -22.01 16.34
N GLY A 159 -5.15 -22.58 15.27
CA GLY A 159 -5.35 -24.00 14.98
C GLY A 159 -6.37 -24.44 13.92
N SER A 160 -6.77 -23.61 12.96
CA SER A 160 -7.57 -24.10 11.81
C SER A 160 -7.11 -23.53 10.47
N LYS A 161 -7.00 -24.43 9.47
CA LYS A 161 -6.78 -24.07 8.06
C LYS A 161 -8.11 -23.53 7.49
N VAL A 162 -8.15 -22.25 7.13
CA VAL A 162 -8.64 -21.66 5.86
C VAL A 162 -8.97 -20.16 6.02
N ALA A 163 -8.58 -19.40 4.98
CA ALA A 163 -8.95 -18.02 4.60
C ALA A 163 -8.32 -16.85 5.38
N GLY A 164 -7.20 -16.34 4.85
CA GLY A 164 -6.87 -14.91 4.98
C GLY A 164 -5.54 -14.52 5.60
N TRP A 165 -4.63 -15.48 5.89
CA TRP A 165 -3.25 -15.21 6.28
C TRP A 165 -2.32 -16.27 5.70
N THR A 166 -1.22 -15.85 5.08
CA THR A 166 -0.06 -16.71 4.82
C THR A 166 1.00 -16.39 5.86
N ALA A 167 0.99 -17.11 6.98
CA ALA A 167 2.16 -17.26 7.82
C ALA A 167 2.99 -18.42 7.26
N SER A 168 4.08 -18.11 6.58
CA SER A 168 5.03 -19.12 6.12
C SER A 168 5.94 -19.48 7.28
N HIS A 169 5.76 -20.65 7.89
CA HIS A 169 6.82 -21.26 8.68
C HIS A 169 7.94 -21.61 7.68
N SER A 170 9.16 -21.13 7.90
CA SER A 170 10.30 -21.56 7.10
C SER A 170 10.44 -23.08 7.21
N HIS A 171 10.01 -23.78 6.18
CA HIS A 171 10.49 -25.12 5.86
C HIS A 171 11.13 -25.04 4.48
N TRP A 172 12.16 -24.20 4.37
CA TRP A 172 13.11 -24.26 3.26
C TRP A 172 14.12 -25.35 3.60
N GLY A 173 13.68 -26.60 3.52
CA GLY A 173 14.56 -27.75 3.45
C GLY A 173 15.10 -27.84 2.04
N HIS A 174 16.43 -27.81 1.89
CA HIS A 174 17.10 -28.22 0.67
C HIS A 174 16.78 -29.70 0.35
N PRO A 175 16.80 -30.12 -0.92
CA PRO A 175 16.72 -31.54 -1.28
C PRO A 175 17.89 -32.35 -0.70
#